data_AF-A0A9W4TBV5-F1
#
_entry.id   AF-A0A9W4TBV5-F1
#
_cell.length_a   1.000
_cell.length_b   1.000
_cell.length_c   1.000
_cell.angle_alpha   90.00
_cell.angle_beta   90.00
_cell.angle_gamma   90.00
#
_symmetry.space_group_name_H-M   'P 1'
#
loop_
_entity.id
_entity.type
_entity.pdbx_description
1 polymer ?
#
loop_
_entity_poly.entity_id
_entity_poly.type
_entity_poly.pdbx_seq_one_letter_code
_entity_poly.pdbx_strand_id
1 'polypeptide(L)' 'SMQFMNSSLASLTKNLGNNHPITSKYFKKLSYTKEQLALVYRKGVYPYNYIDSYDRFQETELPPIHEFY' A
#
# COMPACT_ATOMS: atom_id res chain seq x y z
N SER A 1 25.25 11.60 -16.70
CA SER A 1 23.88 11.96 -17.11
C SER A 1 22.96 11.68 -15.94
N MET A 2 22.26 12.68 -15.41
CA MET A 2 21.24 12.45 -14.38
C MET A 2 19.89 12.34 -15.10
N GLN A 3 19.27 11.15 -15.02
CA GLN A 3 17.97 10.87 -15.62
C GLN A 3 16.86 11.54 -14.81
N PHE A 4 16.80 12.86 -14.87
CA PHE A 4 15.70 13.60 -14.26
C PHE A 4 14.43 13.34 -15.07
N MET A 5 13.35 13.00 -14.37
CA MET A 5 12.03 12.90 -14.98
C MET A 5 11.63 14.24 -15.58
N ASN A 6 10.96 14.23 -16.73
CA ASN A 6 10.47 15.43 -17.41
C ASN A 6 9.42 16.23 -16.62
N SER A 7 8.91 15.66 -15.54
CA SER A 7 7.90 16.24 -14.66
C SER A 7 8.06 15.66 -13.25
N SER A 8 7.56 16.38 -12.24
CA SER A 8 7.63 15.90 -10.86
C SER A 8 6.83 14.61 -10.69
N LEU A 9 7.29 13.74 -9.79
CA LEU A 9 6.56 12.53 -9.44
C LEU A 9 5.12 12.84 -9.00
N ALA A 10 4.91 13.94 -8.27
CA ALA A 10 3.59 14.41 -7.88
C ALA A 10 2.68 14.67 -9.10
N SER A 11 3.19 15.31 -10.16
CA SER A 11 2.42 15.52 -11.41
C SER A 11 2.14 14.21 -12.14
N LEU A 12 3.09 13.29 -12.20
CA LEU A 12 2.90 11.98 -12.83
C LEU A 12 1.86 11.12 -12.08
N THR A 13 1.86 11.16 -10.74
CA THR A 13 0.91 10.39 -9.93
C THR A 13 -0.54 10.81 -10.09
N LYS A 14 -0.82 12.04 -10.56
CA LYS A 14 -2.19 12.48 -10.88
C LYS A 14 -2.82 11.70 -12.03
N ASN A 15 -2.00 11.10 -12.92
CA ASN A 15 -2.48 10.24 -13.99
C ASN A 15 -2.87 8.83 -13.50
N LEU A 16 -2.47 8.45 -12.28
CA LEU A 16 -2.95 7.22 -11.65
C LEU A 16 -4.39 7.48 -11.18
N GLY A 17 -5.36 7.20 -12.05
CA GLY A 17 -6.77 7.17 -11.65
C GLY A 17 -7.05 6.11 -10.59
N ASN A 18 -8.30 6.06 -10.12
CA ASN A 18 -8.76 5.11 -9.09
C ASN A 18 -8.95 3.67 -9.63
N ASN A 19 -8.61 3.44 -10.90
CA ASN A 19 -8.72 2.14 -11.53
C ASN A 19 -7.42 1.37 -11.35
N HIS A 20 -7.47 0.26 -10.61
CA HIS A 20 -6.30 -0.57 -10.29
C HIS A 20 -6.44 -1.98 -10.90
N PRO A 21 -6.53 -2.13 -12.23
CA PRO A 21 -6.96 -3.38 -12.87
C PRO A 21 -6.05 -4.57 -12.56
N ILE A 22 -4.73 -4.35 -12.48
CA ILE A 22 -3.74 -5.38 -12.15
C ILE A 22 -3.93 -5.83 -10.69
N THR A 23 -3.98 -4.88 -9.76
CA THR A 23 -4.20 -5.12 -8.33
C THR A 23 -5.54 -5.83 -8.11
N SER A 24 -6.62 -5.32 -8.70
CA SER A 24 -7.94 -5.95 -8.63
C SER A 24 -7.92 -7.40 -9.12
N LYS A 25 -7.27 -7.67 -10.26
CA LYS A 25 -7.19 -9.01 -10.83
C LYS A 25 -6.43 -9.96 -9.91
N TYR A 26 -5.31 -9.52 -9.35
CA TYR A 26 -4.50 -10.33 -8.44
C TYR A 26 -5.27 -10.70 -7.17
N PHE A 27 -5.84 -9.72 -6.47
CA PHE A 27 -6.54 -9.96 -5.21
C PHE A 27 -7.88 -10.67 -5.38
N LYS A 28 -8.58 -10.49 -6.52
CA LYS A 28 -9.74 -11.32 -6.87
C LYS A 28 -9.39 -12.80 -7.03
N LYS A 29 -8.21 -13.11 -7.58
CA LYS A 29 -7.71 -14.51 -7.67
C LYS A 29 -7.49 -15.12 -6.29
N LEU A 30 -7.19 -14.30 -5.28
CA LEU A 30 -7.05 -14.70 -3.88
C LEU A 30 -8.40 -14.69 -3.11
N SER A 31 -9.53 -14.58 -3.81
CA SER A 31 -10.88 -14.56 -3.23
C SER A 31 -11.19 -13.37 -2.30
N TYR A 32 -10.52 -12.23 -2.50
CA TYR A 32 -10.81 -11.02 -1.72
C TYR A 32 -12.18 -10.43 -2.08
N THR A 33 -12.92 -9.98 -1.07
CA THR A 33 -14.21 -9.29 -1.24
C THR A 33 -14.01 -7.86 -1.77
N LYS A 34 -15.10 -7.23 -2.22
CA LYS A 34 -15.06 -5.82 -2.65
C LYS A 34 -14.63 -4.87 -1.52
N GLU A 35 -15.04 -5.16 -0.29
CA GLU A 35 -14.66 -4.38 0.90
C GLU A 35 -13.18 -4.52 1.21
N GLN A 36 -12.63 -5.74 1.14
CA GLN A 36 -11.19 -5.97 1.32
C GLN A 36 -10.36 -5.30 0.21
N LEU A 37 -10.84 -5.35 -1.04
CA LEU A 37 -10.21 -4.62 -2.15
C LEU A 37 -10.20 -3.10 -1.92
N ALA A 38 -11.27 -2.55 -1.34
CA ALA A 38 -11.32 -1.13 -1.01
C ALA A 38 -10.21 -0.74 -0.01
N LEU A 39 -9.84 -1.64 0.91
CA LEU A 39 -8.71 -1.43 1.82
C LEU A 39 -7.37 -1.46 1.07
N VAL A 40 -7.18 -2.39 0.14
CA VAL A 40 -5.96 -2.53 -0.66
C VAL A 40 -5.66 -1.27 -1.48
N TYR A 41 -6.69 -0.54 -1.94
CA TYR A 41 -6.49 0.69 -2.70
C TYR A 41 -6.15 1.91 -1.85
N ARG A 42 -6.26 1.83 -0.51
CA ARG A 42 -5.99 2.98 0.37
C ARG A 42 -4.49 3.24 0.43
N LYS A 43 -4.11 4.46 0.03
CA LYS A 43 -2.74 4.98 0.15
C LYS A 43 -2.55 5.65 1.51
N GLY A 44 -1.33 5.62 2.03
CA GLY A 44 -0.94 6.38 3.24
C GLY A 44 -1.43 5.81 4.58
N VAL A 45 -2.13 4.68 4.59
CA VAL A 45 -2.57 3.99 5.82
C VAL A 45 -1.71 2.78 6.19
N TYR A 46 -0.80 2.37 5.31
CA TYR A 46 0.13 1.28 5.62
C TYR A 46 1.21 1.77 6.60
N PRO A 47 1.46 1.08 7.72
CA PRO A 47 2.32 1.58 8.79
C PRO A 47 3.80 1.33 8.48
N TYR A 48 4.36 2.09 7.53
CA TYR A 48 5.76 1.94 7.10
C TYR A 48 6.77 2.16 8.23
N ASN A 49 6.45 2.99 9.23
CA ASN A 49 7.32 3.20 10.40
C ASN A 49 7.37 1.97 11.31
N TYR A 50 6.32 1.15 11.31
CA TYR A 50 6.21 -0.03 12.15
C TYR A 50 6.84 -1.26 11.49
N ILE A 51 6.68 -1.39 10.17
CA ILE A 51 7.21 -2.51 9.39
C ILE A 51 8.67 -2.23 9.03
N ASP A 52 9.53 -2.26 10.05
CA ASP A 52 10.96 -1.92 9.96
C ASP A 52 11.88 -3.15 9.76
N SER A 53 11.34 -4.34 9.97
CA SER A 53 12.08 -5.60 9.97
C SER A 53 11.24 -6.74 9.43
N TYR A 54 11.89 -7.83 9.02
CA TYR A 54 11.20 -9.01 8.52
C TYR A 54 10.36 -9.70 9.61
N ASP A 55 10.82 -9.62 10.85
CA ASP A 55 10.17 -10.25 12.00
C ASP A 55 8.77 -9.68 12.25
N ARG A 56 8.57 -8.37 11.98
CA ARG A 56 7.26 -7.69 12.06
C ARG A 56 6.20 -8.28 11.11
N PHE A 57 6.61 -8.96 10.04
CA PHE A 57 5.67 -9.65 9.15
C PHE A 57 5.23 -11.02 9.68
N GLN A 58 5.96 -11.60 10.64
CA GLN A 58 5.64 -12.89 11.24
C GLN A 58 4.73 -12.77 12.46
N GLU A 59 4.49 -11.53 12.92
CA GLU A 59 3.58 -11.27 14.03
C GLU A 59 2.14 -11.62 13.66
N THR A 60 1.46 -12.28 14.59
CA THR A 60 0.08 -12.76 14.39
C THR A 60 -0.96 -11.77 14.93
N GLU A 61 -0.51 -10.77 15.69
CA GLU A 61 -1.35 -9.77 16.32
C GLU A 61 -0.69 -8.40 16.27
N LEU A 62 -1.51 -7.35 16.36
CA LEU A 62 -0.99 -5.99 16.44
C LEU A 62 -0.35 -5.77 17.81
N PRO A 63 0.70 -4.94 17.90
CA PRO A 63 1.20 -4.50 19.18
C PRO A 63 0.11 -3.90 20.05
N PRO A 64 0.29 -3.98 21.37
CA PRO A 64 -0.47 -3.18 22.31
C PRO A 64 -0.46 -1.69 21.91
N ILE A 65 -1.57 -0.99 22.18
CA ILE A 65 -1.73 0.42 21.81
C ILE A 65 -0.65 1.35 22.40
N HIS A 66 -0.05 0.97 23.53
CA HIS A 66 1.00 1.74 24.17
C HIS A 66 2.34 1.71 23.42
N GLU A 67 2.53 0.81 22.46
CA GLU A 67 3.74 0.75 21.63
C GLU A 67 3.66 1.65 20.39
N PHE A 68 2.49 2.25 20.11
CA PHE A 68 2.27 3.13 18.95
C PHE A 68 2.52 4.63 19.23
N TYR A 69 2.90 5.02 20.47
CA TYR A 69 3.04 6.42 20.90
C TYR A 69 4.33 6.69 21.70
#